data_AF-A0A8H4ENI3-F1
#
_entry.id   AF-A0A8H4ENI3-F1
#
_cell.length_a   1.000
_cell.length_b   1.000
_cell.length_c   1.000
_cell.angle_alpha   90.00
_cell.angle_beta   90.00
_cell.angle_gamma   90.00
#
_symmetry.space_group_name_H-M   'P 1'
#
loop_
_entity.id
_entity.type
_entity.pdbx_description
1 polymer ?
#
loop_
_entity_poly.entity_id
_entity_poly.type
_entity_poly.pdbx_seq_one_letter_code
_entity_poly.pdbx_strand_id
1 'polypeptide(L)'
;MVQTRRFKARSNPSTELIEQKDTLTDSDLFDSLQQTSTSSSHLQQNVNKPSSLCTLPPETFLQICKNLSPADLLSLSKTCKLFYNDLCCEDSLTIQEIWRQSRYSFMPYRKLVPPEGMSERQYVRFLLENKCHICGRKSKSTKIYWERRLRCCAGCLETRMIRCDNYKIDSQDVEPIILQILHCRWDRNGTRVYWKDQITEKIKEIESLSQTERVEWGEQQYKKFKLNERELNRRNIEDNCARRQQRYDRKKIIDEKLNEMISETNKNGSPIWIRAYLEKCSSLSKAYTYNRPFTERSWKILKQKLVREYNEMLDADDSEEIDFICGEYLSDLDSNNSEDKN
;
A
#
# COMPACT_ATOMS: atom_id res chain seq x y z
N MET A 1 20.65 46.03 5.28
CA MET A 1 20.92 45.10 6.40
C MET A 1 20.40 43.72 6.01
N VAL A 2 21.29 42.90 5.46
CA VAL A 2 21.03 41.53 5.00
C VAL A 2 21.86 40.61 5.89
N GLN A 3 21.23 39.73 6.66
CA GLN A 3 21.95 38.71 7.43
C GLN A 3 22.04 37.43 6.62
N THR A 4 23.22 37.20 6.07
CA THR A 4 23.71 35.97 5.46
C THR A 4 24.00 34.94 6.54
N ARG A 5 23.36 33.77 6.48
CA ARG A 5 23.82 32.59 7.22
C ARG A 5 24.63 31.68 6.29
N ARG A 6 25.96 31.78 6.44
CA ARG A 6 26.96 30.85 5.92
C ARG A 6 26.70 29.44 6.47
N PHE A 7 26.52 28.46 5.60
CA PHE A 7 26.74 27.05 5.96
C PHE A 7 28.05 26.58 5.32
N LYS A 8 28.96 26.14 6.19
CA LYS A 8 30.29 25.64 5.86
C LYS A 8 30.19 24.34 5.06
N ALA A 9 30.95 24.27 3.97
CA ALA A 9 31.32 23.04 3.31
C ALA A 9 32.06 22.10 4.28
N ARG A 10 31.71 20.80 4.24
CA ARG A 10 32.56 19.72 4.75
C ARG A 10 32.85 18.77 3.58
N SER A 11 34.14 18.51 3.46
CA SER A 11 34.86 17.73 2.47
C SER A 11 34.40 16.27 2.35
N ASN A 12 34.43 15.78 1.10
CA ASN A 12 34.48 14.36 0.77
C ASN A 12 35.67 13.65 1.43
N PRO A 13 35.52 12.35 1.69
CA PRO A 13 36.48 11.39 1.19
C PRO A 13 35.83 10.38 0.23
N SER A 14 36.48 10.22 -0.91
CA SER A 14 36.64 9.09 -1.84
C SER A 14 35.84 7.81 -1.56
N THR A 15 35.00 7.33 -2.49
CA THR A 15 35.34 6.35 -3.56
C THR A 15 36.27 5.23 -3.11
N GLU A 16 35.69 4.15 -2.57
CA GLU A 16 35.92 2.74 -2.89
C GLU A 16 35.05 1.88 -1.96
N LEU A 17 34.64 0.69 -2.42
CA LEU A 17 33.88 -0.36 -1.70
C LEU A 17 32.35 -0.22 -1.63
N ILE A 18 31.65 -0.51 -2.74
CA ILE A 18 30.34 -1.20 -2.68
C ILE A 18 30.27 -2.23 -3.83
N GLU A 19 31.09 -3.27 -3.74
CA GLU A 19 30.77 -4.60 -4.28
C GLU A 19 30.69 -5.54 -3.08
N GLN A 20 29.48 -5.69 -2.54
CA GLN A 20 28.99 -6.84 -1.78
C GLN A 20 27.52 -6.55 -1.45
N LYS A 21 26.63 -7.09 -2.27
CA LYS A 21 25.21 -7.18 -1.92
C LYS A 21 25.09 -8.30 -0.89
N ASP A 22 25.04 -7.94 0.38
CA ASP A 22 24.51 -8.84 1.39
C ASP A 22 23.00 -8.95 1.20
N THR A 23 22.61 -9.98 0.45
CA THR A 23 21.26 -10.53 0.55
C THR A 23 21.11 -11.14 1.94
N LEU A 24 20.54 -10.39 2.88
CA LEU A 24 20.00 -10.95 4.11
C LEU A 24 19.07 -12.11 3.73
N THR A 25 19.42 -13.32 4.16
CA THR A 25 18.63 -14.51 3.84
C THR A 25 17.37 -14.52 4.71
N ASP A 26 16.29 -15.17 4.24
CA ASP A 26 15.04 -15.26 5.01
C ASP A 26 15.25 -15.96 6.39
N SER A 27 16.33 -16.73 6.56
CA SER A 27 16.74 -17.31 7.86
C SER A 27 17.16 -16.24 8.85
N ASP A 28 17.96 -15.26 8.42
CA ASP A 28 18.48 -14.19 9.26
C ASP A 28 17.35 -13.28 9.78
N LEU A 29 16.27 -13.14 9.00
CA LEU A 29 15.09 -12.37 9.37
C LEU A 29 14.22 -13.09 10.41
N PHE A 30 14.21 -14.43 10.39
CA PHE A 30 13.50 -15.25 11.38
C PHE A 30 14.25 -15.25 12.72
N ASP A 31 15.57 -15.42 12.69
CA ASP A 31 16.40 -15.42 13.91
C ASP A 31 16.45 -14.04 14.59
N SER A 32 16.42 -12.95 13.81
CA SER A 32 16.33 -11.58 14.36
C SER A 32 15.02 -11.28 15.10
N LEU A 33 13.92 -12.00 14.80
CA LEU A 33 12.62 -11.81 15.46
C LEU A 33 12.52 -12.55 16.81
N GLN A 34 13.41 -13.50 17.10
CA GLN A 34 13.43 -14.22 18.39
C GLN A 34 14.30 -13.53 19.45
N GLN A 35 15.23 -12.64 19.06
CA GLN A 35 16.16 -11.99 19.98
C GLN A 35 15.53 -10.88 20.85
N THR A 36 14.28 -10.47 20.59
CA THR A 36 13.54 -9.53 21.45
C THR A 36 12.64 -10.26 22.45
N SER A 37 13.21 -11.00 23.39
CA SER A 37 12.47 -11.51 24.55
C SER A 37 13.36 -11.56 25.79
N THR A 38 13.55 -10.40 26.43
CA THR A 38 14.16 -10.30 27.75
C THR A 38 13.15 -10.69 28.83
N SER A 39 13.39 -11.87 29.40
CA SER A 39 13.19 -12.33 30.78
C SER A 39 12.06 -11.69 31.61
N SER A 40 10.96 -12.44 31.80
CA SER A 40 10.13 -12.35 33.01
C SER A 40 9.89 -13.76 33.55
N SER A 41 10.55 -14.07 34.65
CA SER A 41 10.54 -15.34 35.35
C SER A 41 9.37 -15.41 36.34
N HIS A 42 8.19 -15.78 35.87
CA HIS A 42 7.18 -16.46 36.68
C HIS A 42 6.10 -17.00 35.75
N LEU A 43 6.13 -18.33 35.52
CA LEU A 43 5.15 -19.23 34.89
C LEU A 43 5.91 -20.36 34.17
N GLN A 44 6.71 -21.12 34.92
CA GLN A 44 7.27 -22.38 34.45
C GLN A 44 6.36 -23.51 34.93
N GLN A 45 5.44 -23.94 34.06
CA GLN A 45 4.98 -25.34 33.90
C GLN A 45 3.87 -25.41 32.85
N ASN A 46 4.26 -25.43 31.57
CA ASN A 46 3.54 -26.11 30.49
C ASN A 46 4.43 -26.11 29.24
N VAL A 47 5.43 -26.99 29.25
CA VAL A 47 6.39 -27.14 28.16
C VAL A 47 6.04 -28.41 27.38
N ASN A 48 5.76 -28.21 26.09
CA ASN A 48 5.78 -29.20 24.99
C ASN A 48 4.60 -30.17 24.82
N LYS A 49 3.40 -29.64 24.51
CA LYS A 49 2.50 -30.36 23.59
C LYS A 49 2.62 -29.73 22.21
N PRO A 50 3.08 -30.45 21.16
CA PRO A 50 3.05 -29.91 19.82
C PRO A 50 1.61 -29.52 19.48
N SER A 51 1.42 -28.37 18.82
CA SER A 51 0.10 -27.99 18.35
C SER A 51 -0.46 -29.11 17.46
N SER A 52 -1.75 -29.40 17.55
CA SER A 52 -2.38 -30.50 16.80
C SER A 52 -2.23 -30.37 15.28
N LEU A 53 -1.88 -29.18 14.78
CA LEU A 53 -1.57 -28.94 13.37
C LEU A 53 -0.15 -29.41 12.99
N CYS A 54 0.83 -29.33 13.90
CA CYS A 54 2.19 -29.81 13.66
C CYS A 54 2.30 -31.33 13.67
N THR A 55 1.26 -32.05 14.12
CA THR A 55 1.20 -33.51 14.10
C THR A 55 0.53 -34.08 12.84
N LEU A 56 0.00 -33.22 11.96
CA LEU A 56 -0.60 -33.66 10.70
C LEU A 56 0.47 -34.12 9.72
N PRO A 57 0.17 -35.13 8.87
CA PRO A 57 1.01 -35.42 7.71
C PRO A 57 1.18 -34.16 6.84
N PRO A 58 2.37 -33.92 6.28
CA PRO A 58 2.63 -32.74 5.44
C PRO A 58 1.60 -32.58 4.31
N GLU A 59 1.18 -33.68 3.68
CA GLU A 59 0.21 -33.66 2.60
C GLU A 59 -1.15 -33.12 3.08
N THR A 60 -1.63 -33.58 4.24
CA THR A 60 -2.89 -33.10 4.83
C THR A 60 -2.79 -31.62 5.20
N PHE A 61 -1.67 -31.21 5.79
CA PHE A 61 -1.41 -29.81 6.11
C PHE A 61 -1.41 -28.92 4.85
N LEU A 62 -0.76 -29.36 3.78
CA LEU A 62 -0.71 -28.63 2.51
C LEU A 62 -2.09 -28.56 1.83
N GLN A 63 -2.95 -29.58 1.97
CA GLN A 63 -4.34 -29.50 1.47
C GLN A 63 -5.17 -28.45 2.21
N ILE A 64 -4.95 -28.27 3.52
CA ILE A 64 -5.57 -27.17 4.26
C ILE A 64 -5.06 -25.84 3.72
N CYS A 65 -3.74 -25.72 3.51
CA CYS A 65 -3.10 -24.49 3.04
C CYS A 65 -3.60 -24.01 1.66
N LYS A 66 -3.99 -24.91 0.75
CA LYS A 66 -4.59 -24.54 -0.55
C LYS A 66 -5.85 -23.68 -0.43
N ASN A 67 -6.57 -23.82 0.68
CA ASN A 67 -7.82 -23.11 0.94
C ASN A 67 -7.62 -21.83 1.78
N LEU A 68 -6.37 -21.43 2.05
CA LEU A 68 -6.07 -20.23 2.81
C LEU A 68 -5.80 -19.04 1.89
N SER A 69 -6.08 -17.83 2.37
CA SER A 69 -5.72 -16.61 1.64
C SER A 69 -4.20 -16.43 1.61
N PRO A 70 -3.64 -15.69 0.63
CA PRO A 70 -2.20 -15.48 0.58
C PRO A 70 -1.66 -14.72 1.80
N ALA A 71 -2.49 -13.88 2.44
CA ALA A 71 -2.13 -13.20 3.68
C ALA A 71 -2.06 -14.17 4.88
N ASP A 72 -2.95 -15.16 4.91
CA ASP A 72 -2.94 -16.20 5.94
C ASP A 72 -1.74 -17.13 5.77
N LEU A 73 -1.42 -17.54 4.54
CA LEU A 73 -0.20 -18.32 4.24
C LEU A 73 1.08 -17.59 4.65
N LEU A 74 1.17 -16.28 4.38
CA LEU A 74 2.29 -15.46 4.84
C LEU A 74 2.37 -15.34 6.36
N SER A 75 1.24 -15.41 7.05
CA SER A 75 1.20 -15.37 8.51
C SER A 75 1.57 -16.73 9.09
N LEU A 76 1.02 -17.81 8.53
CA LEU A 76 1.25 -19.20 8.93
C LEU A 76 2.72 -19.59 8.79
N SER A 77 3.35 -19.24 7.68
CA SER A 77 4.80 -19.45 7.45
C SER A 77 5.71 -18.77 8.47
N LYS A 78 5.20 -17.81 9.27
CA LYS A 78 5.96 -17.10 10.31
C LYS A 78 5.71 -17.64 11.72
N THR A 79 4.86 -18.65 11.88
CA THR A 79 4.47 -19.15 13.21
C THR A 79 5.43 -20.18 13.80
N CYS A 80 5.99 -21.08 13.00
CA CYS A 80 6.95 -22.09 13.45
C CYS A 80 7.88 -22.54 12.32
N LYS A 81 9.02 -23.15 12.68
CA LYS A 81 10.03 -23.63 11.71
C LYS A 81 9.47 -24.70 10.76
N LEU A 82 8.58 -25.57 11.24
CA LEU A 82 7.96 -26.61 10.44
C LEU A 82 7.15 -25.99 9.28
N PHE A 83 6.20 -25.10 9.59
CA PHE A 83 5.38 -24.46 8.55
C PHE A 83 6.20 -23.55 7.65
N TYR A 84 7.26 -22.94 8.17
CA TYR A 84 8.20 -22.21 7.33
C TYR A 84 8.82 -23.15 6.28
N ASN A 85 9.39 -24.28 6.69
CA ASN A 85 10.00 -25.26 5.79
C ASN A 85 8.98 -25.81 4.77
N ASP A 86 7.76 -26.09 5.22
CA ASP A 86 6.71 -26.65 4.36
C ASP A 86 6.17 -25.62 3.34
N LEU A 87 6.11 -24.32 3.68
CA LEU A 87 5.48 -23.30 2.83
C LEU A 87 6.47 -22.40 2.07
N CYS A 88 7.75 -22.42 2.43
CA CYS A 88 8.74 -21.47 1.92
C CYS A 88 9.79 -22.09 1.00
N CYS A 89 9.65 -23.38 0.67
CA CYS A 89 10.51 -24.05 -0.31
C CYS A 89 10.22 -23.53 -1.73
N GLU A 90 11.06 -22.61 -2.22
CA GLU A 90 10.84 -21.91 -3.49
C GLU A 90 11.03 -22.81 -4.72
N ASP A 91 11.82 -23.87 -4.63
CA ASP A 91 12.06 -24.77 -5.76
C ASP A 91 10.98 -25.86 -5.90
N SER A 92 10.12 -26.03 -4.90
CA SER A 92 9.08 -27.05 -4.91
C SER A 92 7.88 -26.64 -5.75
N LEU A 93 7.64 -27.36 -6.85
CA LEU A 93 6.47 -27.18 -7.73
C LEU A 93 5.15 -27.28 -6.96
N THR A 94 5.05 -28.18 -5.99
CA THR A 94 3.85 -28.34 -5.15
C THR A 94 3.59 -27.08 -4.32
N ILE A 95 4.64 -26.47 -3.76
CA ILE A 95 4.51 -25.27 -2.95
C ILE A 95 4.19 -24.07 -3.84
N GLN A 96 4.83 -23.93 -5.00
CA GLN A 96 4.46 -22.94 -6.00
C GLN A 96 2.98 -23.04 -6.36
N GLU A 97 2.46 -24.26 -6.53
CA GLU A 97 1.05 -24.46 -6.85
C GLU A 97 0.10 -24.03 -5.73
N ILE A 98 0.46 -24.27 -4.47
CA ILE A 98 -0.35 -23.81 -3.32
C ILE A 98 -0.46 -22.28 -3.31
N TRP A 99 0.67 -21.59 -3.48
CA TRP A 99 0.67 -20.12 -3.56
C TRP A 99 -0.11 -19.61 -4.78
N ARG A 100 0.03 -20.28 -5.94
CA ARG A 100 -0.69 -19.94 -7.16
C ARG A 100 -2.20 -20.11 -7.00
N GLN A 101 -2.65 -21.24 -6.47
CA GLN A 101 -4.07 -21.52 -6.20
C GLN A 101 -4.64 -20.52 -5.21
N SER A 102 -3.96 -20.30 -4.09
CA SER A 102 -4.34 -19.30 -3.09
C SER A 102 -4.49 -17.91 -3.73
N ARG A 103 -3.51 -17.48 -4.53
CA ARG A 103 -3.58 -16.20 -5.26
C ARG A 103 -4.77 -16.14 -6.21
N TYR A 104 -5.03 -17.19 -6.99
CA TYR A 104 -6.14 -17.20 -7.93
C TYR A 104 -7.52 -17.22 -7.25
N SER A 105 -7.66 -17.91 -6.13
CA SER A 105 -8.92 -18.00 -5.39
C SER A 105 -9.24 -16.71 -4.63
N PHE A 106 -8.25 -16.09 -3.99
CA PHE A 106 -8.46 -14.96 -3.08
C PHE A 106 -8.05 -13.60 -3.65
N MET A 107 -7.36 -13.56 -4.79
CA MET A 107 -6.99 -12.33 -5.49
C MET A 107 -7.50 -12.39 -6.94
N PRO A 108 -8.82 -12.24 -7.17
CA PRO A 108 -9.43 -12.47 -8.49
C PRO A 108 -8.89 -11.56 -9.60
N TYR A 109 -8.33 -10.40 -9.24
CA TYR A 109 -7.70 -9.46 -10.16
C TYR A 109 -6.17 -9.57 -10.16
N ARG A 110 -5.59 -10.66 -9.68
CA ARG A 110 -4.15 -10.97 -9.75
C ARG A 110 -3.94 -12.29 -10.48
N LYS A 111 -4.06 -12.26 -11.80
CA LYS A 111 -4.10 -13.44 -12.67
C LYS A 111 -2.85 -13.60 -13.52
N LEU A 112 -2.07 -12.54 -13.69
CA LEU A 112 -0.78 -12.64 -14.38
C LEU A 112 0.17 -13.52 -13.56
N VAL A 113 0.95 -14.35 -14.25
CA VAL A 113 2.00 -15.19 -13.65
C VAL A 113 3.07 -14.32 -12.97
N PRO A 114 3.88 -14.83 -12.05
CA PRO A 114 5.04 -14.09 -11.54
C PRO A 114 5.95 -13.61 -12.68
N PRO A 115 6.58 -12.42 -12.55
CA PRO A 115 7.65 -12.02 -13.45
C PRO A 115 8.78 -13.05 -13.46
N GLU A 116 9.51 -13.14 -14.56
CA GLU A 116 10.65 -14.06 -14.69
C GLU A 116 11.65 -13.93 -13.53
N GLY A 117 12.13 -15.05 -12.98
CA GLY A 117 13.04 -15.06 -11.83
C GLY A 117 12.36 -14.73 -10.48
N MET A 118 11.03 -14.73 -10.42
CA MET A 118 10.28 -14.58 -9.17
C MET A 118 9.39 -15.80 -8.91
N SER A 119 9.47 -16.35 -7.71
CA SER A 119 8.55 -17.41 -7.27
C SER A 119 7.14 -16.88 -6.96
N GLU A 120 6.12 -17.74 -6.91
CA GLU A 120 4.76 -17.36 -6.50
C GLU A 120 4.73 -16.77 -5.09
N ARG A 121 5.50 -17.33 -4.15
CA ARG A 121 5.65 -16.77 -2.80
C ARG A 121 6.24 -15.37 -2.83
N GLN A 122 7.35 -15.18 -3.54
CA GLN A 122 7.98 -13.86 -3.68
C GLN A 122 7.03 -12.86 -4.35
N TYR A 123 6.27 -13.31 -5.35
CA TYR A 123 5.27 -12.51 -6.04
C TYR A 123 4.12 -12.09 -5.12
N VAL A 124 3.58 -13.02 -4.34
CA VAL A 124 2.58 -12.73 -3.32
C VAL A 124 3.10 -11.74 -2.28
N ARG A 125 4.32 -11.93 -1.76
CA ARG A 125 4.98 -10.98 -0.84
C ARG A 125 5.09 -9.61 -1.50
N PHE A 126 5.53 -9.55 -2.74
CA PHE A 126 5.69 -8.31 -3.50
C PHE A 126 4.38 -7.52 -3.64
N LEU A 127 3.27 -8.23 -3.87
CA LEU A 127 1.93 -7.65 -3.98
C LEU A 127 1.37 -7.18 -2.62
N LEU A 128 1.55 -7.96 -1.56
CA LEU A 128 0.89 -7.73 -0.26
C LEU A 128 1.69 -6.90 0.74
N GLU A 129 3.01 -7.06 0.79
CA GLU A 129 3.83 -6.41 1.80
C GLU A 129 3.99 -4.91 1.52
N ASN A 130 3.72 -4.07 2.52
CA ASN A 130 3.88 -2.62 2.43
C ASN A 130 5.26 -2.17 2.96
N LYS A 131 6.32 -2.83 2.49
CA LYS A 131 7.72 -2.56 2.86
C LYS A 131 8.47 -1.99 1.65
N CYS A 132 9.25 -0.93 1.86
CA CYS A 132 10.19 -0.47 0.84
C CYS A 132 11.33 -1.48 0.70
N HIS A 133 11.59 -1.98 -0.51
CA HIS A 133 12.70 -2.91 -0.76
C HIS A 133 14.08 -2.25 -0.58
N ILE A 134 14.13 -0.92 -0.61
CA ILE A 134 15.39 -0.16 -0.54
C ILE A 134 15.77 0.14 0.90
N CYS A 135 14.87 0.77 1.67
CA CYS A 135 15.17 1.17 3.05
C CYS A 135 14.59 0.25 4.12
N GLY A 136 13.85 -0.79 3.71
CA GLY A 136 13.21 -1.74 4.62
C GLY A 136 12.07 -1.19 5.48
N ARG A 137 11.79 0.12 5.42
CA ARG A 137 10.73 0.73 6.23
C ARG A 137 9.35 0.42 5.67
N LYS A 138 8.41 0.15 6.58
CA LYS A 138 6.98 0.09 6.24
C LYS A 138 6.48 1.51 5.97
N SER A 139 5.80 1.72 4.85
CA SER A 139 5.19 3.02 4.55
C SER A 139 3.88 2.85 3.80
N LYS A 140 2.90 3.70 4.14
CA LYS A 140 1.60 3.76 3.47
C LYS A 140 1.71 4.29 2.03
N SER A 141 2.82 4.92 1.67
CA SER A 141 3.06 5.52 0.35
C SER A 141 3.95 4.67 -0.56
N THR A 142 4.30 3.43 -0.17
CA THR A 142 5.06 2.55 -1.06
C THR A 142 4.24 2.17 -2.29
N LYS A 143 4.87 2.21 -3.46
CA LYS A 143 4.28 1.76 -4.72
C LYS A 143 5.15 0.69 -5.36
N ILE A 144 4.52 -0.17 -6.15
CA ILE A 144 5.20 -1.11 -7.03
C ILE A 144 5.64 -0.35 -8.30
N TYR A 145 6.89 -0.56 -8.69
CA TYR A 145 7.51 -0.08 -9.91
C TYR A 145 7.86 -1.31 -10.75
N TRP A 146 6.93 -1.70 -11.63
CA TRP A 146 7.02 -2.93 -12.42
C TRP A 146 8.23 -2.93 -13.36
N GLU A 147 8.62 -1.76 -13.86
CA GLU A 147 9.80 -1.57 -14.71
C GLU A 147 11.11 -1.98 -14.02
N ARG A 148 11.09 -2.03 -12.70
CA ARG A 148 12.23 -2.41 -11.84
C ARG A 148 11.91 -3.59 -10.92
N ARG A 149 10.71 -4.16 -11.02
CA ARG A 149 10.19 -5.23 -10.15
C ARG A 149 10.43 -4.95 -8.65
N LEU A 150 10.30 -3.68 -8.24
CA LEU A 150 10.62 -3.24 -6.88
C LEU A 150 9.49 -2.42 -6.25
N ARG A 151 9.43 -2.45 -4.92
CA ARG A 151 8.53 -1.63 -4.14
C ARG A 151 9.33 -0.52 -3.48
N CYS A 152 8.96 0.73 -3.74
CA CYS A 152 9.71 1.89 -3.26
C CYS A 152 8.80 2.91 -2.59
N CYS A 153 9.29 3.53 -1.50
CA CYS A 153 8.65 4.70 -0.90
C CYS A 153 9.06 5.98 -1.64
N ALA A 154 8.25 7.03 -1.50
CA ALA A 154 8.51 8.31 -2.17
C ALA A 154 9.91 8.88 -1.91
N GLY A 155 10.41 8.82 -0.66
CA GLY A 155 11.73 9.33 -0.33
C GLY A 155 12.87 8.54 -0.99
N CYS A 156 12.80 7.21 -1.03
CA CYS A 156 13.82 6.40 -1.71
C CYS A 156 13.75 6.56 -3.23
N LEU A 157 12.56 6.81 -3.78
CA LEU A 157 12.35 7.05 -5.19
C LEU A 157 13.00 8.37 -5.62
N GLU A 158 12.73 9.45 -4.89
CA GLU A 158 13.23 10.79 -5.21
C GLU A 158 14.76 10.83 -5.33
N THR A 159 15.47 10.17 -4.42
CA THR A 159 16.95 10.08 -4.44
C THR A 159 17.53 9.27 -5.61
N ARG A 160 16.71 8.54 -6.36
CA ARG A 160 17.14 7.60 -7.42
C ARG A 160 16.57 7.94 -8.79
N MET A 161 15.71 8.94 -8.86
CA MET A 161 15.13 9.40 -10.09
C MET A 161 15.87 10.66 -10.55
N ILE A 162 15.99 10.82 -11.85
CA ILE A 162 16.63 11.97 -12.48
C ILE A 162 15.68 12.58 -13.51
N ARG A 163 15.61 13.91 -13.51
CA ARG A 163 14.82 14.66 -14.47
C ARG A 163 15.62 14.85 -15.75
N CYS A 164 14.95 14.70 -16.88
CA CYS A 164 15.53 14.95 -18.18
C CYS A 164 14.70 16.00 -18.91
N ASP A 165 15.29 17.18 -19.08
CA ASP A 165 14.70 18.30 -19.82
C ASP A 165 15.52 18.51 -21.10
N ASN A 166 14.87 18.47 -22.27
CA ASN A 166 15.52 18.67 -23.57
C ASN A 166 16.80 17.84 -23.78
N TYR A 167 16.75 16.54 -23.46
CA TYR A 167 17.89 15.61 -23.56
C TYR A 167 19.06 15.90 -22.62
N LYS A 168 18.85 16.76 -21.60
CA LYS A 168 19.88 17.10 -20.62
C LYS A 168 19.59 16.46 -19.29
N ILE A 169 20.65 15.94 -18.66
CA ILE A 169 20.65 15.37 -17.32
C ILE A 169 21.81 15.98 -16.55
N ASP A 170 21.53 16.66 -15.45
CA ASP A 170 22.55 17.40 -14.67
C ASP A 170 23.44 18.27 -15.59
N SER A 171 22.82 18.93 -16.59
CA SER A 171 23.45 19.75 -17.63
C SER A 171 24.33 19.01 -18.68
N GLN A 172 24.36 17.68 -18.67
CA GLN A 172 25.03 16.86 -19.70
C GLN A 172 24.05 16.38 -20.76
N ASP A 173 24.45 16.42 -22.03
CA ASP A 173 23.66 15.89 -23.12
C ASP A 173 23.63 14.36 -23.08
N VAL A 174 22.43 13.79 -23.27
CA VAL A 174 22.17 12.36 -23.29
C VAL A 174 21.68 11.99 -24.68
N GLU A 175 22.27 10.97 -25.28
CA GLU A 175 21.88 10.52 -26.61
C GLU A 175 20.37 10.21 -26.67
N PRO A 176 19.62 10.75 -27.65
CA PRO A 176 18.17 10.58 -27.73
C PRO A 176 17.70 9.13 -27.71
N ILE A 177 18.49 8.20 -28.27
CA ILE A 177 18.18 6.77 -28.30
C ILE A 177 18.04 6.19 -26.89
N ILE A 178 18.90 6.58 -25.93
CA ILE A 178 18.84 6.11 -24.53
C ILE A 178 17.49 6.45 -23.91
N LEU A 179 16.99 7.66 -24.18
CA LEU A 179 15.73 8.14 -23.61
C LEU A 179 14.50 7.47 -24.24
N GLN A 180 14.63 6.91 -25.44
CA GLN A 180 13.56 6.22 -26.17
C GLN A 180 13.45 4.74 -25.77
N ILE A 181 14.55 4.11 -25.33
CA ILE A 181 14.59 2.69 -24.94
C ILE A 181 14.38 2.46 -23.43
N LEU A 182 14.17 3.51 -22.65
CA LEU A 182 13.95 3.44 -21.21
C LEU A 182 12.53 3.90 -20.83
N HIS A 183 11.93 3.20 -19.86
CA HIS A 183 10.65 3.63 -19.30
C HIS A 183 10.84 4.90 -18.49
N CYS A 184 10.07 5.94 -18.83
CA CYS A 184 10.01 7.18 -18.09
C CYS A 184 8.67 7.33 -17.38
N ARG A 185 8.66 8.18 -16.36
CA ARG A 185 7.44 8.74 -15.80
C ARG A 185 7.40 10.23 -16.02
N TRP A 186 6.21 10.78 -15.99
CA TRP A 186 5.99 12.22 -16.10
C TRP A 186 5.77 12.77 -14.70
N ASP A 187 6.50 13.83 -14.35
CA ASP A 187 6.18 14.58 -13.14
C ASP A 187 5.03 15.57 -13.37
N ARG A 188 4.71 16.36 -12.35
CA ARG A 188 3.59 17.31 -12.40
C ARG A 188 3.80 18.45 -13.39
N ASN A 189 5.06 18.71 -13.77
CA ASN A 189 5.43 19.79 -14.67
C ASN A 189 5.49 19.31 -16.12
N GLY A 190 5.19 18.03 -16.38
CA GLY A 190 5.34 17.43 -17.70
C GLY A 190 6.79 17.10 -18.07
N THR A 191 7.71 17.10 -17.10
CA THR A 191 9.09 16.68 -17.32
C THR A 191 9.19 15.15 -17.25
N ARG A 192 9.99 14.56 -18.15
CA ARG A 192 10.30 13.13 -18.12
C ARG A 192 11.30 12.85 -16.99
N VAL A 193 10.99 11.82 -16.22
CA VAL A 193 11.79 11.38 -15.08
C VAL A 193 12.14 9.90 -15.26
N TYR A 194 13.43 9.61 -15.11
CA TYR A 194 14.01 8.29 -15.34
C TYR A 194 14.70 7.77 -14.09
N TRP A 195 14.92 6.46 -14.02
CA TRP A 195 15.80 5.88 -13.01
C TRP A 195 17.25 6.24 -13.35
N LYS A 196 17.97 6.83 -12.39
CA LYS A 196 19.34 7.32 -12.58
C LYS A 196 20.29 6.19 -12.99
N ASP A 197 20.19 5.04 -12.33
CA ASP A 197 21.04 3.88 -12.59
C ASP A 197 20.84 3.32 -14.00
N GLN A 198 19.60 3.24 -14.51
CA GLN A 198 19.32 2.77 -15.86
C GLN A 198 19.95 3.66 -16.94
N ILE A 199 19.92 4.98 -16.74
CA ILE A 199 20.55 5.91 -17.68
C ILE A 199 22.07 5.74 -17.63
N THR A 200 22.66 5.77 -16.44
CA THR A 200 24.11 5.63 -16.28
C THR A 200 24.62 4.30 -16.85
N GLU A 201 23.88 3.21 -16.69
CA GLU A 201 24.20 1.91 -17.29
C GLU A 201 24.19 1.97 -18.82
N LYS A 202 23.16 2.59 -19.42
CA LYS A 202 23.06 2.69 -20.88
C LYS A 202 24.07 3.65 -21.52
N ILE A 203 24.44 4.72 -20.82
CA ILE A 203 25.55 5.59 -21.25
C ILE A 203 26.85 4.78 -21.33
N LYS A 204 27.17 4.02 -20.28
CA LYS A 204 28.38 3.18 -20.24
C LYS A 204 28.38 2.10 -21.32
N GLU A 205 27.24 1.47 -21.59
CA GLU A 205 27.12 0.52 -22.70
C GLU A 205 27.47 1.18 -24.04
N ILE A 206 26.94 2.36 -24.33
CA ILE A 206 27.18 3.07 -25.60
C ILE A 206 28.61 3.58 -25.75
N GLU A 207 29.22 4.07 -24.67
CA GLU A 207 30.60 4.60 -24.67
C GLU A 207 31.61 3.58 -25.21
N SER A 208 31.34 2.28 -25.00
CA SER A 208 32.19 1.18 -25.44
C SER A 208 32.03 0.78 -26.92
N LEU A 209 31.04 1.34 -27.63
CA LEU A 209 30.64 0.90 -28.97
C LEU A 209 31.05 1.89 -30.07
N SER A 210 31.42 1.36 -31.23
CA SER A 210 31.58 2.12 -32.46
C SER A 210 30.24 2.61 -33.02
N GLN A 211 30.28 3.57 -33.95
CA GLN A 211 29.06 4.17 -34.51
C GLN A 211 28.13 3.14 -35.19
N THR A 212 28.66 2.13 -35.87
CA THR A 212 27.87 1.07 -36.51
C THR A 212 27.26 0.13 -35.48
N GLU A 213 28.01 -0.25 -34.45
CA GLU A 213 27.53 -1.10 -33.36
C GLU A 213 26.44 -0.43 -32.54
N ARG A 214 26.49 0.90 -32.36
CA ARG A 214 25.46 1.68 -31.66
C ARG A 214 24.09 1.58 -32.32
N VAL A 215 24.03 1.55 -33.66
CA VAL A 215 22.77 1.40 -34.40
C VAL A 215 22.16 0.03 -34.13
N GLU A 216 22.95 -1.04 -34.30
CA GLU A 216 22.48 -2.40 -34.06
C GLU A 216 22.08 -2.61 -32.59
N TRP A 217 22.90 -2.13 -31.66
CA TRP A 217 22.59 -2.14 -30.23
C TRP A 217 21.27 -1.41 -29.95
N GLY A 218 21.06 -0.23 -30.54
CA GLY A 218 19.84 0.56 -30.36
C GLY A 218 18.59 -0.19 -30.81
N GLU A 219 18.64 -0.84 -31.97
CA GLU A 219 17.56 -1.68 -32.47
C GLU A 219 17.25 -2.86 -31.54
N GLN A 220 18.29 -3.54 -31.04
CA GLN A 220 18.14 -4.65 -30.11
C GLN A 220 17.52 -4.19 -28.77
N GLN A 221 17.98 -3.07 -28.20
CA GLN A 221 17.42 -2.52 -26.97
C GLN A 221 15.98 -2.05 -27.18
N TYR A 222 15.66 -1.45 -28.32
CA TYR A 222 14.29 -1.01 -28.63
C TYR A 222 13.32 -2.20 -28.75
N LYS A 223 13.74 -3.31 -29.38
CA LYS A 223 12.95 -4.55 -29.42
C LYS A 223 12.67 -5.08 -28.01
N LYS A 224 13.68 -5.11 -27.13
CA LYS A 224 13.53 -5.51 -25.71
C LYS A 224 12.57 -4.57 -24.97
N PHE A 225 12.73 -3.26 -25.15
CA PHE A 225 11.85 -2.24 -24.57
C PHE A 225 10.40 -2.46 -24.98
N LYS A 226 10.11 -2.71 -26.26
CA LYS A 226 8.75 -2.96 -26.75
C LYS A 226 8.11 -4.21 -26.17
N LEU A 227 8.89 -5.27 -25.96
CA LEU A 227 8.39 -6.47 -25.29
C LEU A 227 8.04 -6.17 -23.82
N ASN A 228 8.94 -5.48 -23.12
CA ASN A 228 8.73 -5.09 -21.73
C ASN A 228 7.54 -4.13 -21.56
N GLU A 229 7.38 -3.16 -22.47
CA GLU A 229 6.27 -2.19 -22.47
C GLU A 229 4.90 -2.87 -22.46
N ARG A 230 4.73 -3.93 -23.26
CA ARG A 230 3.49 -4.71 -23.31
C ARG A 230 3.20 -5.38 -21.97
N GLU A 231 4.21 -6.00 -21.36
CA GLU A 231 4.09 -6.65 -20.06
C GLU A 231 3.76 -5.63 -18.95
N LEU A 232 4.46 -4.50 -18.92
CA LEU A 232 4.18 -3.42 -17.97
C LEU A 232 2.76 -2.88 -18.13
N ASN A 233 2.26 -2.73 -19.35
CA ASN A 233 0.89 -2.30 -19.59
C ASN A 233 -0.13 -3.30 -19.02
N ARG A 234 0.10 -4.61 -19.22
CA ARG A 234 -0.75 -5.65 -18.62
C ARG A 234 -0.75 -5.60 -17.10
N ARG A 235 0.43 -5.42 -16.48
CA ARG A 235 0.56 -5.27 -15.02
C ARG A 235 -0.15 -4.03 -14.49
N ASN A 236 -0.07 -2.92 -15.21
CA ASN A 236 -0.75 -1.68 -14.85
C ASN A 236 -2.28 -1.82 -14.93
N ILE A 237 -2.78 -2.51 -15.96
CA ILE A 237 -4.21 -2.85 -16.08
C ILE A 237 -4.65 -3.70 -14.89
N GLU A 238 -3.90 -4.75 -14.57
CA GLU A 238 -4.17 -5.63 -13.44
C GLU A 238 -4.21 -4.86 -12.11
N ASP A 239 -3.21 -4.02 -11.86
CA ASP A 239 -3.13 -3.11 -10.72
C ASP A 239 -4.36 -2.18 -10.62
N ASN A 240 -4.81 -1.63 -11.74
CA ASN A 240 -5.99 -0.77 -11.80
C ASN A 240 -7.27 -1.55 -11.49
N CYS A 241 -7.45 -2.74 -12.06
CA CYS A 241 -8.58 -3.61 -11.78
C CYS A 241 -8.63 -4.02 -10.30
N ALA A 242 -7.49 -4.44 -9.73
CA ALA A 242 -7.40 -4.79 -8.32
C ALA A 242 -7.74 -3.61 -7.39
N ARG A 243 -7.26 -2.39 -7.70
CA ARG A 243 -7.62 -1.17 -6.96
C ARG A 243 -9.11 -0.85 -7.07
N ARG A 244 -9.69 -0.99 -8.26
CA ARG A 244 -11.12 -0.75 -8.49
C ARG A 244 -11.98 -1.70 -7.68
N GLN A 245 -11.65 -2.99 -7.70
CA GLN A 245 -12.35 -3.98 -6.89
C GLN A 245 -12.25 -3.67 -5.40
N GLN A 246 -11.06 -3.36 -4.91
CA GLN A 246 -10.88 -3.04 -3.49
C GLN A 246 -11.76 -1.87 -3.04
N ARG A 247 -11.96 -0.86 -3.89
CA ARG A 247 -12.89 0.25 -3.60
C ARG A 247 -14.34 -0.20 -3.60
N TYR A 248 -14.72 -1.07 -4.54
CA TYR A 248 -16.05 -1.66 -4.61
C TYR A 248 -16.35 -2.50 -3.36
N ASP A 249 -15.48 -3.46 -3.00
CA ASP A 249 -15.65 -4.32 -1.83
C ASP A 249 -15.72 -3.49 -0.55
N ARG A 250 -14.85 -2.49 -0.43
CA ARG A 250 -14.86 -1.57 0.70
C ARG A 250 -16.19 -0.82 0.82
N LYS A 251 -16.69 -0.27 -0.29
CA LYS A 251 -17.98 0.43 -0.30
C LYS A 251 -19.10 -0.51 0.13
N LYS A 252 -19.15 -1.70 -0.47
CA LYS A 252 -20.14 -2.73 -0.17
C LYS A 252 -20.18 -3.07 1.33
N ILE A 253 -19.02 -3.37 1.93
CA ILE A 253 -18.95 -3.72 3.36
C ILE A 253 -19.36 -2.54 4.25
N ILE A 254 -18.96 -1.30 3.91
CA ILE A 254 -19.38 -0.13 4.67
C ILE A 254 -20.89 0.06 4.59
N ASP A 255 -21.48 -0.08 3.39
CA ASP A 255 -22.92 0.05 3.17
C ASP A 255 -23.70 -1.04 3.95
N GLU A 256 -23.22 -2.29 3.94
CA GLU A 256 -23.79 -3.39 4.74
C GLU A 256 -23.77 -3.06 6.24
N LYS A 257 -22.62 -2.64 6.77
CA LYS A 257 -22.49 -2.25 8.18
C LYS A 257 -23.31 -1.03 8.56
N LEU A 258 -23.43 -0.06 7.66
CA LEU A 258 -24.27 1.12 7.86
C LEU A 258 -25.75 0.74 7.90
N ASN A 259 -26.19 -0.17 7.02
CA ASN A 259 -27.56 -0.67 7.03
C ASN A 259 -27.86 -1.48 8.30
N GLU A 260 -26.92 -2.32 8.77
CA GLU A 260 -27.03 -2.99 10.08
C GLU A 260 -27.24 -1.95 11.19
N MET A 261 -26.44 -0.88 11.23
CA MET A 261 -26.58 0.18 12.23
C MET A 261 -27.94 0.88 12.11
N ILE A 262 -28.39 1.27 10.91
CA ILE A 262 -29.69 1.94 10.71
C ILE A 262 -30.87 1.07 11.15
N SER A 263 -30.74 -0.26 11.07
CA SER A 263 -31.78 -1.19 11.53
C SER A 263 -31.89 -1.32 13.05
N GLU A 264 -30.97 -0.74 13.81
CA GLU A 264 -31.03 -0.74 15.29
C GLU A 264 -32.22 0.12 15.76
N THR A 265 -33.08 -0.47 16.60
CA THR A 265 -34.28 0.18 17.15
C THR A 265 -34.23 0.28 18.67
N ASN A 266 -34.88 1.31 19.19
CA ASN A 266 -35.09 1.52 20.62
C ASN A 266 -36.12 0.52 21.17
N LYS A 267 -36.27 0.46 22.49
CA LYS A 267 -37.24 -0.42 23.18
C LYS A 267 -38.70 -0.22 22.71
N ASN A 268 -39.01 0.95 22.17
CA ASN A 268 -40.31 1.33 21.61
C ASN A 268 -40.46 1.02 20.11
N GLY A 269 -39.46 0.39 19.48
CA GLY A 269 -39.44 0.07 18.06
C GLY A 269 -39.06 1.24 17.14
N SER A 270 -38.81 2.44 17.67
CA SER A 270 -38.37 3.59 16.87
C SER A 270 -36.91 3.41 16.41
N PRO A 271 -36.54 3.88 15.21
CA PRO A 271 -35.15 3.84 14.75
C PRO A 271 -34.23 4.63 15.70
N ILE A 272 -33.08 4.05 16.07
CA ILE A 272 -32.06 4.78 16.84
C ILE A 272 -31.34 5.79 15.94
N TRP A 273 -31.10 5.39 14.69
CA TRP A 273 -30.26 6.15 13.77
C TRP A 273 -31.04 6.54 12.52
N ILE A 274 -31.04 7.83 12.22
CA ILE A 274 -31.64 8.36 11.00
C ILE A 274 -30.56 8.48 9.91
N ARG A 275 -30.82 7.89 8.73
CA ARG A 275 -29.87 7.84 7.60
C ARG A 275 -29.38 9.23 7.18
N ALA A 276 -30.27 10.21 7.08
CA ALA A 276 -29.94 11.55 6.61
C ALA A 276 -28.85 12.24 7.45
N TYR A 277 -28.85 12.03 8.76
CA TYR A 277 -27.80 12.54 9.66
C TYR A 277 -26.50 11.76 9.48
N LEU A 278 -26.56 10.43 9.41
CA LEU A 278 -25.36 9.60 9.20
C LEU A 278 -24.65 9.93 7.89
N GLU A 279 -25.38 10.26 6.82
CA GLU A 279 -24.83 10.65 5.52
C GLU A 279 -24.12 12.03 5.57
N LYS A 280 -24.48 12.90 6.51
CA LYS A 280 -23.79 14.17 6.76
C LYS A 280 -22.48 13.99 7.55
N CYS A 281 -22.29 12.87 8.25
CA CYS A 281 -21.08 12.61 9.03
C CYS A 281 -19.81 12.60 8.16
N SER A 282 -18.86 13.50 8.46
CA SER A 282 -17.59 13.60 7.73
C SER A 282 -16.74 12.33 7.83
N SER A 283 -16.89 11.58 8.94
CA SER A 283 -16.19 10.31 9.11
C SER A 283 -16.69 9.23 8.14
N LEU A 284 -17.98 9.22 7.80
CA LEU A 284 -18.55 8.29 6.83
C LEU A 284 -18.02 8.58 5.43
N SER A 285 -18.09 9.83 4.97
CA SER A 285 -17.59 10.22 3.65
C SER A 285 -16.09 9.89 3.49
N LYS A 286 -15.26 10.21 4.50
CA LYS A 286 -13.85 9.83 4.54
C LYS A 286 -13.66 8.32 4.48
N ALA A 287 -14.52 7.54 5.14
CA ALA A 287 -14.41 6.08 5.18
C ALA A 287 -14.40 5.46 3.78
N TYR A 288 -15.20 5.98 2.83
CA TYR A 288 -15.25 5.48 1.45
C TYR A 288 -14.00 5.80 0.62
N THR A 289 -13.25 6.85 0.95
CA THR A 289 -12.11 7.31 0.13
C THR A 289 -10.84 6.49 0.31
N TYR A 290 -10.70 5.76 1.43
CA TYR A 290 -9.49 5.01 1.72
C TYR A 290 -9.31 3.78 0.81
N ASN A 291 -8.12 3.62 0.24
CA ASN A 291 -7.79 2.47 -0.62
C ASN A 291 -7.15 1.31 0.18
N ARG A 292 -7.89 0.74 1.13
CA ARG A 292 -7.46 -0.39 1.97
C ARG A 292 -8.65 -1.28 2.34
N PRO A 293 -8.43 -2.57 2.69
CA PRO A 293 -9.52 -3.44 3.15
C PRO A 293 -10.24 -2.83 4.35
N PHE A 294 -11.56 -2.96 4.41
CA PHE A 294 -12.34 -2.58 5.58
C PHE A 294 -12.43 -3.77 6.52
N THR A 295 -12.01 -3.56 7.77
CA THR A 295 -11.94 -4.62 8.79
C THR A 295 -12.92 -4.34 9.90
N GLU A 296 -13.28 -5.36 10.69
CA GLU A 296 -14.11 -5.19 11.88
C GLU A 296 -13.56 -4.15 12.86
N ARG A 297 -12.23 -4.12 13.04
CA ARG A 297 -11.59 -3.06 13.83
C ARG A 297 -11.82 -1.67 13.24
N SER A 298 -11.79 -1.54 11.91
CA SER A 298 -12.06 -0.27 11.23
C SER A 298 -13.52 0.14 11.38
N TRP A 299 -14.45 -0.82 11.36
CA TRP A 299 -15.87 -0.58 11.62
C TRP A 299 -16.09 -0.09 13.05
N LYS A 300 -15.52 -0.74 14.07
CA LYS A 300 -15.63 -0.29 15.47
C LYS A 300 -15.19 1.17 15.66
N ILE A 301 -14.05 1.54 15.06
CA ILE A 301 -13.54 2.92 15.10
C ILE A 301 -14.46 3.88 14.34
N LEU A 302 -14.99 3.46 13.19
CA LEU A 302 -15.92 4.29 12.41
C LEU A 302 -17.22 4.50 13.17
N LYS A 303 -17.86 3.43 13.66
CA LYS A 303 -19.10 3.48 14.43
C LYS A 303 -18.99 4.44 15.61
N GLN A 304 -17.91 4.36 16.40
CA GLN A 304 -17.67 5.31 17.51
C GLN A 304 -17.66 6.78 17.05
N LYS A 305 -17.08 7.08 15.89
CA LYS A 305 -17.07 8.44 15.34
C LYS A 305 -18.44 8.85 14.82
N LEU A 306 -19.17 7.93 14.17
CA LEU A 306 -20.51 8.20 13.67
C LEU A 306 -21.47 8.51 14.81
N VAL A 307 -21.43 7.73 15.90
CA VAL A 307 -22.26 7.99 17.08
C VAL A 307 -21.99 9.38 17.64
N ARG A 308 -20.72 9.77 17.77
CA ARG A 308 -20.36 11.10 18.28
C ARG A 308 -20.83 12.22 17.33
N GLU A 309 -20.49 12.13 16.05
CA GLU A 309 -20.88 13.14 15.04
C GLU A 309 -22.40 13.24 14.90
N TYR A 310 -23.11 12.11 15.04
CA TYR A 310 -24.58 12.06 15.00
C TYR A 310 -25.21 12.81 16.19
N ASN A 311 -24.73 12.54 17.41
CA ASN A 311 -25.25 13.21 18.60
C ASN A 311 -24.96 14.72 18.58
N GLU A 312 -23.75 15.12 18.15
CA GLU A 312 -23.40 16.53 17.97
C GLU A 312 -24.35 17.26 17.00
N MET A 313 -24.90 16.57 15.99
CA MET A 313 -25.89 17.14 15.07
C MET A 313 -27.29 17.20 15.67
N LEU A 314 -27.70 16.20 16.47
CA LEU A 314 -28.98 16.26 17.17
C LEU A 314 -29.00 17.41 18.18
N ASP A 315 -27.93 17.55 18.96
CA ASP A 315 -27.80 18.63 19.94
C ASP A 315 -27.85 20.01 19.27
N ALA A 316 -27.31 20.14 18.04
CA ALA A 316 -27.34 21.38 17.27
C ALA A 316 -28.74 21.69 16.71
N ASP A 317 -29.44 20.70 16.15
CA ASP A 317 -30.82 20.88 15.66
C ASP A 317 -31.78 21.23 16.81
N ASP A 318 -31.66 20.57 17.97
CA ASP A 318 -32.45 20.88 19.17
C ASP A 318 -32.17 22.32 19.68
N SER A 319 -30.93 22.80 19.54
CA SER A 319 -30.55 24.17 19.91
C SER A 319 -31.11 25.21 18.93
N GLU A 320 -31.11 24.91 17.63
CA GLU A 320 -31.70 25.79 16.59
C GLU A 320 -33.24 25.88 16.71
N GLU A 321 -33.91 24.78 17.10
CA GLU A 321 -35.35 24.78 17.35
C GLU A 321 -35.71 25.59 18.61
N ILE A 322 -34.89 25.51 19.67
CA ILE A 322 -35.04 26.35 20.87
C ILE A 322 -34.79 27.83 20.54
N ASP A 323 -33.76 28.16 19.77
CA ASP A 323 -33.46 29.54 19.37
C ASP A 323 -34.55 30.12 18.46
N PHE A 324 -35.18 29.30 17.61
CA PHE A 324 -36.33 29.70 16.80
C PHE A 324 -37.57 30.00 17.68
N ILE A 325 -37.90 29.12 18.63
CA ILE A 325 -39.00 29.33 19.58
C ILE A 325 -38.76 30.57 20.45
N CYS A 326 -37.54 30.76 20.95
CA CYS A 326 -37.17 31.93 21.75
C CYS A 326 -37.13 33.23 20.91
N GLY A 327 -36.75 33.14 19.63
CA GLY A 327 -36.75 34.26 18.69
C GLY A 327 -38.16 34.77 18.36
N GLU A 328 -39.12 33.86 18.10
CA GLU A 328 -40.53 34.24 17.89
C GLU A 328 -41.15 34.86 19.16
N TYR A 329 -40.85 34.30 20.34
CA TYR A 329 -41.37 34.82 21.61
C TYR A 329 -40.83 36.22 21.95
N LEU A 330 -39.60 36.55 21.55
CA LEU A 330 -39.02 37.87 21.75
C LEU A 330 -39.57 38.90 20.75
N SER A 331 -39.84 38.52 19.49
CA SER A 331 -40.51 39.40 18.52
C SER A 331 -41.96 39.73 18.88
N ASP A 332 -42.66 38.81 19.54
CA ASP A 332 -44.04 39.03 20.03
C ASP A 332 -44.07 39.93 21.29
N LEU A 333 -43.00 39.95 22.08
CA LEU A 333 -42.86 40.85 23.24
C LEU A 333 -42.47 42.29 22.84
N ASP A 334 -41.72 42.46 21.75
CA ASP A 334 -41.40 43.78 21.20
C ASP A 334 -42.60 44.41 20.46
N SER A 335 -43.48 43.60 19.87
CA SER A 335 -44.69 44.06 19.19
C SER A 335 -45.81 44.49 20.16
N ASN A 336 -45.86 43.90 21.36
CA ASN A 336 -46.84 44.26 22.40
C ASN A 336 -46.43 45.44 23.29
N ASN A 337 -45.17 45.91 23.20
CA ASN A 337 -44.70 47.11 23.92
C ASN A 337 -44.81 48.42 23.11
N SER A 338 -45.30 48.35 21.87
CA SER A 338 -45.51 49.53 21.00
C SER A 338 -46.94 50.07 20.96
N GLU A 339 -47.92 49.43 21.58
CA GLU A 339 -49.33 49.89 21.55
C GLU A 339 -49.77 50.75 22.77
N ASP A 340 -48.96 50.89 23.81
CA ASP A 340 -49.30 51.71 25.00
C ASP A 340 -48.68 53.13 25.03
N LYS A 341 -48.27 53.65 23.87
CA LYS A 341 -47.86 55.05 23.71
C LYS A 341 -48.47 55.69 22.46
N ASN A 342 -49.76 56.02 22.51
CA ASN A 342 -50.30 57.29 22.01
C ASN A 342 -51.75 57.51 22.43
#